data_AF-A0A0B2SBH2-F1
#
_entry.id   AF-A0A0B2SBH2-F1
#
_cell.length_a   1.000
_cell.length_b   1.000
_cell.length_c   1.000
_cell.angle_alpha   90.00
_cell.angle_beta   90.00
_cell.angle_gamma   90.00
#
_symmetry.space_group_name_H-M   'P 1'
#
loop_
_entity.id
_entity.type
_entity.pdbx_description
1 polymer ?
#
loop_
_entity_poly.entity_id
_entity_poly.type
_entity_poly.pdbx_seq_one_letter_code
_entity_poly.pdbx_strand_id
1 'polypeptide(L)' 'MWGFILLWQLIVLFLVFKLDESYTPSKVSIRAGDGFHNLKEIKTVELVKPTGWVYLSLSGADPR' A
#
# COMPACT_ATOMS: atom_id res chain seq x y z
N MET A 1 2.97 -32.73 5.35
CA MET A 1 2.50 -31.59 6.17
C MET A 1 2.75 -30.33 5.36
N TRP A 2 1.93 -30.12 4.33
CA TRP A 2 0.80 -29.17 4.32
C TRP A 2 1.24 -27.72 4.56
N GLY A 3 1.18 -26.91 3.49
CA GLY A 3 1.13 -25.45 3.59
C GLY A 3 2.22 -24.74 2.79
N PHE A 4 1.98 -24.53 1.50
CA PHE A 4 2.52 -23.36 0.83
C PHE A 4 2.02 -22.12 1.58
N ILE A 5 2.88 -21.50 2.40
CA ILE A 5 2.57 -20.22 3.02
C ILE A 5 2.73 -19.16 1.93
N LEU A 6 1.65 -18.94 1.18
CA LEU A 6 1.51 -17.81 0.26
C LEU A 6 1.35 -16.53 1.09
N LEU A 7 2.46 -15.92 1.51
CA LEU A 7 2.47 -14.58 2.11
C LEU A 7 2.27 -13.53 1.01
N TRP A 8 1.08 -13.48 0.40
CA TRP A 8 0.71 -12.40 -0.53
C TRP A 8 -0.16 -11.38 0.20
N GLN A 9 0.45 -10.62 1.10
CA GLN A 9 -0.19 -9.44 1.67
C GLN A 9 0.11 -8.25 0.74
N LEU A 10 -0.80 -8.00 -0.19
CA LEU A 10 -0.65 -6.98 -1.25
C LEU A 10 -1.86 -6.06 -1.28
N ILE A 11 -1.62 -4.75 -1.22
CA ILE A 11 -2.63 -3.72 -1.51
C ILE A 11 -2.38 -3.19 -2.92
N VAL A 12 -3.42 -3.08 -3.73
CA VAL A 12 -3.31 -2.54 -5.09
C VAL A 12 -4.23 -1.33 -5.22
N LEU A 13 -3.68 -0.20 -5.67
CA LEU A 13 -4.40 1.06 -5.89
C LEU A 13 -4.35 1.41 -7.38
N PHE A 14 -5.44 1.88 -7.97
CA PHE A 14 -5.41 2.46 -9.31
C PHE A 14 -5.38 3.98 -9.20
N LEU A 15 -4.30 4.61 -9.66
CA LEU A 15 -4.07 6.04 -9.52
C LEU A 15 -3.60 6.62 -10.85
N VAL A 16 -4.20 7.72 -11.30
CA VAL A 16 -3.84 8.35 -12.58
C VAL A 16 -3.69 9.85 -12.40
N PHE A 17 -2.46 10.31 -12.19
CA PHE A 17 -2.15 11.72 -11.92
C PHE A 17 -2.67 12.68 -12.99
N LYS A 18 -2.61 12.28 -14.27
CA LYS A 18 -3.11 13.14 -15.36
C LYS A 18 -4.62 13.30 -15.38
N LEU A 19 -5.37 12.39 -14.77
CA LEU A 19 -6.83 12.42 -14.73
C LEU A 19 -7.33 13.15 -13.48
N ASP A 20 -6.71 12.87 -12.33
CA ASP A 20 -7.18 13.36 -11.02
C ASP A 20 -6.40 14.60 -10.53
N GLU A 21 -5.30 14.98 -11.19
CA GLU A 21 -4.45 16.12 -10.87
C GLU A 21 -4.12 16.22 -9.36
N SER A 22 -4.54 17.31 -8.70
CA SER A 22 -4.30 17.57 -7.27
C SER A 22 -5.07 16.64 -6.33
N TYR A 23 -6.07 15.91 -6.82
CA TYR A 23 -6.78 14.89 -6.05
C TYR A 23 -6.00 13.56 -5.96
N THR A 24 -4.94 13.40 -6.75
CA THR A 24 -4.06 12.24 -6.66
C THR A 24 -3.27 12.29 -5.36
N PRO A 25 -3.34 11.28 -4.49
CA PRO A 25 -2.59 11.29 -3.24
C PRO A 25 -1.08 11.28 -3.52
N SER A 26 -0.35 12.18 -2.88
CA SER A 26 1.12 12.21 -2.91
C SER A 26 1.76 11.27 -1.88
N LYS A 27 1.00 10.87 -0.86
CA LYS A 27 1.45 9.99 0.23
C LYS A 27 0.33 9.10 0.71
N VAL A 28 0.64 7.82 0.96
CA VAL A 28 -0.28 6.84 1.54
C VAL A 28 0.37 6.22 2.79
N SER A 29 -0.30 6.35 3.94
CA SER A 29 0.06 5.67 5.18
C SER A 29 -0.91 4.51 5.41
N ILE A 30 -0.37 3.31 5.54
CA ILE A 30 -1.10 2.08 5.81
C ILE A 30 -0.95 1.78 7.30
N ARG A 31 -2.09 1.66 8.00
CA ARG A 31 -2.15 1.40 9.43
C ARG A 31 -3.03 0.19 9.71
N ALA A 32 -2.60 -0.64 10.65
CA ALA A 32 -3.32 -1.85 11.06
C ALA A 32 -3.36 -1.97 12.59
N GLY A 33 -4.44 -2.57 13.09
CA GLY A 33 -4.73 -2.78 14.51
C GLY A 33 -6.00 -3.63 14.64
N ASP A 34 -6.37 -4.00 15.85
CA ASP A 34 -7.61 -4.76 16.12
C ASP A 34 -8.83 -3.83 16.32
N GLY A 35 -8.62 -2.52 16.41
CA GLY A 35 -9.66 -1.51 16.50
C GLY A 35 -9.15 -0.10 16.16
N PHE A 36 -10.07 0.84 15.95
CA PHE A 36 -9.71 2.22 15.56
C PHE A 36 -8.80 2.94 16.56
N HIS A 37 -8.85 2.55 17.84
CA HIS A 37 -8.06 3.16 18.91
C HIS A 37 -6.61 2.67 18.98
N ASN A 38 -6.24 1.61 18.24
CA ASN A 38 -4.90 1.02 18.33
C ASN A 38 -4.23 0.78 16.97
N LEU A 39 -4.69 1.47 15.93
CA LEU A 39 -4.06 1.44 14.61
C LEU A 39 -2.60 1.93 14.71
N LYS A 40 -1.65 1.07 14.33
CA LYS A 40 -0.23 1.41 14.19
C LYS A 40 0.13 1.52 12.72
N GLU A 41 0.97 2.48 12.39
CA GLU A 41 1.52 2.59 11.03
C GLU A 41 2.47 1.43 10.74
N ILE A 42 2.18 0.70 9.67
CA ILE A 42 2.97 -0.46 9.24
C ILE A 42 3.75 -0.21 7.96
N LYS A 43 3.29 0.74 7.13
CA LYS A 43 3.97 1.14 5.89
C LYS A 43 3.56 2.55 5.49
N THR A 44 4.51 3.31 4.97
CA THR A 44 4.28 4.61 4.38
C THR A 44 4.93 4.66 3.00
N VAL A 45 4.20 5.17 2.01
CA VAL A 45 4.62 5.21 0.61
C VAL A 45 4.42 6.61 0.07
N GLU A 46 5.47 7.18 -0.49
CA GLU A 46 5.41 8.42 -1.26
C GLU A 46 5.13 8.09 -2.73
N LEU A 47 4.23 8.84 -3.35
CA LEU A 47 3.75 8.62 -4.71
C LEU A 47 4.06 9.85 -5.57
N VAL A 48 4.87 9.65 -6.61
CA VAL A 48 5.29 10.73 -7.52
C VAL A 48 4.56 10.58 -8.84
N LYS A 49 3.44 11.29 -9.00
CA LYS A 49 2.61 11.33 -10.22
C LYS A 49 2.31 9.91 -10.78
N PRO A 50 1.71 9.02 -9.97
CA PRO A 50 1.45 7.64 -10.39
C PRO A 50 0.52 7.58 -11.61
N THR A 51 0.67 6.54 -12.43
CA THR A 51 -0.18 6.29 -13.60
C THR A 51 -0.45 4.79 -13.71
N GLY A 52 -1.67 4.37 -13.39
CA GLY A 52 -2.13 2.98 -13.45
C GLY A 52 -2.12 2.29 -12.09
N TRP A 53 -1.92 0.97 -12.10
CA TRP A 53 -1.90 0.14 -10.90
C TRP A 53 -0.61 0.34 -10.10
N VAL A 54 -0.77 0.60 -8.80
CA VAL A 54 0.29 0.73 -7.81
C VAL A 54 0.18 -0.43 -6.84
N TYR A 55 1.25 -1.21 -6.73
CA TYR A 55 1.32 -2.44 -5.94
C TYR A 55 2.11 -2.19 -4.65
N LEU A 56 1.43 -2.28 -3.50
CA LEU A 56 1.99 -2.01 -2.18
C LEU A 56 2.09 -3.32 -1.39
N SER A 57 3.26 -3.95 -1.41
CA SER A 57 3.51 -5.14 -0.59
C SER A 57 3.55 -4.77 0.89
N LEU A 58 2.88 -5.55 1.74
CA LEU A 58 2.92 -5.43 3.19
C LEU A 58 3.94 -6.37 3.83
N SER A 59 4.56 -7.27 3.06
CA SER A 59 5.66 -8.09 3.56
C SER A 59 6.86 -7.21 3.92
N GLY A 60 7.49 -7.47 5.06
CA GLY A 60 8.68 -6.73 5.53
C GLY A 60 9.93 -6.85 4.65
N ALA A 61 9.89 -7.68 3.60
CA ALA A 61 10.89 -7.65 2.54
C ALA A 61 10.57 -6.49 1.60
N ASP A 62 11.27 -5.36 1.80
CA ASP A 62 11.37 -4.28 0.81
C ASP A 62 12.11 -4.84 -0.41
N PRO A 63 11.45 -5.09 -1.56
CA PRO A 63 12.15 -5.47 -2.77
C PRO A 63 12.63 -4.17 -3.41
N ARG A 64 13.75 -3.65 -2.91
CA ARG A 64 14.50 -2.66 -3.69
C ARG A 64 14.98 -3.26 -4.99
#